data_AF-A0A382IEQ7-F1
#
_entry.id   AF-A0A382IEQ7-F1
#
_cell.length_a   1.000
_cell.length_b   1.000
_cell.length_c   1.000
_cell.angle_alpha   90.00
_cell.angle_beta   90.00
_cell.angle_gamma   90.00
#
_symmetry.space_group_name_H-M   'P 1'
#
loop_
_entity.id
_entity.type
_entity.pdbx_description
1 polymer ?
#
loop_
_entity_poly.entity_id
_entity_poly.type
_entity_poly.pdbx_seq_one_letter_code
_entity_poly.pdbx_strand_id
1 'polypeptide(L)' 'MLVIIALISLNVNVYSVDLLDVDTHQEQFIWLLAIFAIWITVFVMSNNLIVLFFC' A
#
# COMPACT_ATOMS: atom_id res chain seq x y z
N MET A 1 -3.76 10.72 -9.12
CA MET A 1 -3.97 9.45 -8.40
C MET A 1 -2.67 8.94 -7.76
N LEU A 2 -1.58 8.72 -8.53
CA LEU A 2 -0.30 8.20 -8.00
C LEU A 2 0.29 9.00 -6.82
N VAL A 3 0.34 10.34 -6.94
CA VAL A 3 0.85 11.22 -5.86
C VAL A 3 0.03 11.07 -4.57
N ILE A 4 -1.29 10.96 -4.70
CA ILE A 4 -2.21 10.82 -3.55
C ILE A 4 -1.97 9.48 -2.86
N ILE A 5 -1.83 8.39 -3.64
CA ILE A 5 -1.54 7.06 -3.12
C ILE A 5 -0.21 7.04 -2.38
N ALA A 6 0.84 7.61 -2.97
CA ALA A 6 2.16 7.67 -2.33
C ALA A 6 2.11 8.43 -1.00
N LEU A 7 1.40 9.56 -0.94
CA LEU A 7 1.22 10.32 0.30
C LEU A 7 0.44 9.54 1.36
N ILE A 8 -0.66 8.88 0.98
CA ILE A 8 -1.46 8.08 1.92
C ILE A 8 -0.64 6.89 2.42
N SER A 9 0.01 6.14 1.53
CA SER A 9 0.85 4.99 1.89
C SER A 9 2.00 5.38 2.82
N LEU A 10 2.63 6.54 2.61
CA LEU A 10 3.67 7.05 3.51
C LEU A 10 3.11 7.38 4.90
N ASN A 11 1.99 8.10 4.97
CA ASN A 11 1.36 8.46 6.25
C ASN A 11 0.90 7.21 7.01
N VAL A 12 0.30 6.24 6.31
CA VAL A 12 -0.14 4.98 6.92
C VAL A 12 1.07 4.18 7.42
N ASN A 13 2.18 4.15 6.67
CA ASN A 13 3.39 3.46 7.11
C ASN A 13 3.94 4.09 8.41
N VAL A 14 4.14 5.41 8.42
CA VAL A 14 4.63 6.12 9.63
C VAL A 14 3.69 5.91 10.81
N TYR A 15 2.38 6.05 10.60
CA TYR A 15 1.39 5.82 11.66
C TYR A 15 1.37 4.37 12.17
N SER A 16 1.58 3.40 11.28
CA SER A 16 1.57 1.98 11.64
C SER A 16 2.77 1.57 12.47
N VAL A 17 3.92 2.26 12.33
CA VAL A 17 5.10 2.00 13.17
C VAL A 17 4.79 2.33 14.62
N ASP A 18 4.21 3.50 14.88
CA ASP A 18 3.87 3.91 16.24
C ASP A 18 2.70 3.09 16.82
N LEU A 19 1.73 2.70 15.97
CA LEU A 19 0.56 1.92 16.40
C LEU A 19 0.90 0.47 16.75
N LEU A 20 1.84 -0.14 16.01
CA LEU A 20 2.16 -1.57 16.09
C LEU A 20 3.51 -1.83 16.78
N ASP A 21 4.10 -0.84 17.45
CA ASP A 21 5.43 -0.93 18.08
C ASP A 21 5.56 -2.09 19.09
N VAL A 22 4.44 -2.55 19.65
CA VAL A 22 4.40 -3.66 20.63
C VAL A 22 3.86 -4.97 20.00
N ASP A 23 3.47 -4.96 18.73
CA ASP A 23 2.94 -6.14 18.04
C ASP A 23 4.06 -6.95 17.36
N THR A 24 4.10 -8.26 17.64
CA THR A 24 5.06 -9.19 17.04
C THR A 24 4.91 -9.36 15.52
N HIS A 25 3.80 -8.89 14.93
CA HIS A 25 3.52 -9.01 13.50
C HIS A 25 3.67 -7.69 12.74
N GLN A 26 4.26 -6.66 13.34
CA GLN A 26 4.48 -5.35 12.72
C GLN A 26 5.19 -5.46 11.35
N GLU A 27 6.24 -6.28 11.25
CA GLU A 27 6.96 -6.47 9.99
C GLU A 27 6.06 -7.06 8.89
N GLN A 28 5.20 -8.02 9.25
CA GLN A 28 4.26 -8.64 8.31
C GLN A 28 3.24 -7.62 7.81
N PHE A 29 2.75 -6.75 8.69
CA PHE A 29 1.86 -5.65 8.32
C PHE A 29 2.54 -4.69 7.33
N ILE A 30 3.79 -4.29 7.59
CA ILE A 30 4.54 -3.40 6.69
C ILE A 30 4.76 -4.04 5.32
N TRP A 31 5.08 -5.33 5.26
CA TRP A 31 5.20 -6.08 4.00
C TRP A 31 3.89 -6.14 3.23
N LEU A 32 2.77 -6.42 3.91
CA LEU A 32 1.44 -6.43 3.28
C LEU A 32 1.05 -5.03 2.78
N LEU A 33 1.38 -3.98 3.53
CA LEU A 33 1.15 -2.59 3.13
C LEU A 33 1.95 -2.23 1.87
N ALA A 34 3.20 -2.68 1.77
CA ALA A 34 4.03 -2.47 0.58
C ALA A 34 3.46 -3.21 -0.65
N ILE A 35 3.03 -4.47 -0.47
CA ILE A 35 2.38 -5.25 -1.53
C ILE A 35 1.11 -4.54 -2.01
N PHE A 36 0.27 -4.06 -1.09
CA PHE A 36 -0.93 -3.29 -1.41
C PHE A 36 -0.61 -2.03 -2.23
N ALA A 37 0.41 -1.26 -1.83
CA ALA A 37 0.81 -0.06 -2.54
C ALA A 37 1.26 -0.35 -3.99
N ILE A 38 1.94 -1.48 -4.22
CA ILE A 38 2.34 -1.93 -5.57
C ILE A 38 1.11 -2.23 -6.42
N TRP A 39 0.16 -3.02 -5.93
CA TRP A 39 -1.05 -3.38 -6.68
C TRP A 39 -1.90 -2.17 -7.04
N ILE A 40 -2.12 -1.25 -6.08
CA ILE A 40 -2.84 0.01 -6.34
C ILE A 40 -2.10 0.87 -7.38
N THR A 41 -0.76 0.87 -7.37
CA THR A 41 0.04 1.61 -8.36
C THR A 41 -0.16 1.03 -9.76
N VAL A 42 -0.13 -0.30 -9.90
CA VAL A 42 -0.39 -1.00 -11.17
C VAL A 42 -1.82 -0.74 -11.66
N PHE A 43 -2.80 -0.82 -10.76
CA PHE A 43 -4.20 -0.54 -11.05
C PHE A 43 -4.38 0.88 -11.62
N VAL A 44 -3.76 1.89 -10.99
CA VAL A 44 -3.89 3.29 -11.40
C VAL A 44 -3.11 3.63 -12.67
N MET A 45 -1.98 2.96 -12.93
CA MET A 45 -1.25 3.15 -14.19
C MET A 45 -1.86 2.37 -15.36
N SER A 46 -2.74 1.41 -15.08
CA SER A 46 -3.33 0.59 -16.12
C SER A 46 -4.36 1.35 -16.94
N ASN A 47 -4.15 1.35 -18.26
CA ASN A 47 -5.16 1.74 -19.24
C ASN A 47 -5.89 0.53 -19.85
N ASN A 48 -5.69 -0.67 -19.30
CA ASN A 48 -6.30 -1.91 -19.77
C ASN A 48 -7.36 -2.39 -18.77
N LEU A 49 -8.58 -2.61 -19.26
CA LEU A 49 -9.71 -3.13 -18.48
C LEU A 49 -9.42 -4.50 -17.84
N ILE A 50 -8.60 -5.32 -18.47
CA ILE A 50 -8.18 -6.62 -17.92
C ILE A 50 -7.35 -6.43 -16.66
N VAL A 51 -6.36 -5.53 -16.70
CA VAL A 51 -5.50 -5.26 -15.55
C VAL A 51 -6.27 -4.54 -14.43
N LEU A 52 -7.25 -3.70 -14.78
CA LEU A 52 -8.21 -3.12 -13.82
C LEU A 52 -9.11 -4.17 -13.13
N PHE A 53 -9.31 -5.35 -13.71
CA PHE A 53 -10.17 -6.40 -13.15
C PHE A 53 -9.40 -7.40 -12.26
N PHE A 54 -8.11 -7.62 -12.56
CA PHE A 54 -7.27 -8.57 -11.85
C PHE A 54 -6.41 -7.95 -10.74
N CYS A 55 -6.25 -6.63 -10.72
CA CYS A 55 -5.63 -5.87 -9.62
C CYS A 55 -6.71 -5.39 -8.66
#